data_AF-A0A944NWV2-F1
#
_entry.id   AF-A0A944NWV2-F1
#
_cell.length_a   1.000
_cell.length_b   1.000
_cell.length_c   1.000
_cell.angle_alpha   90.00
_cell.angle_beta   90.00
_cell.angle_gamma   90.00
#
_symmetry.space_group_name_H-M   'P 1'
#
loop_
_entity.id
_entity.type
_entity.pdbx_description
1 polymer ?
#
loop_
_entity_poly.entity_id
_entity_poly.type
_entity_poly.pdbx_seq_one_letter_code
_entity_poly.pdbx_strand_id
1 'polypeptide(L)'
;MRANNSLDLAVLAPFGIFAVSATALINAYIAQYVFDLEPCILCLYQRIPYAVAGVLGGVAMFVPGVRLWAVRLAGLAFLVGAGIAFYHVGVEQHWWASAASCGSAGGGDGPATVEELRQLLLNAKPV
;
A
#
# COMPACT_ATOMS: atom_id res chain seq x y z
N MET A 1 -30.06 -28.01 -0.54
CA MET A 1 -29.10 -27.08 -1.15
C MET A 1 -27.74 -27.31 -0.51
N ARG A 2 -26.91 -28.18 -1.11
CA ARG A 2 -25.52 -28.38 -0.66
C ARG A 2 -24.69 -27.26 -1.32
N ALA A 3 -24.26 -26.28 -0.54
CA ALA A 3 -23.22 -25.35 -0.97
C ALA A 3 -21.99 -26.17 -1.35
N ASN A 4 -21.49 -25.98 -2.57
CA ASN A 4 -20.30 -26.66 -3.02
C ASN A 4 -19.11 -25.80 -2.59
N ASN A 5 -18.84 -25.81 -1.27
CA ASN A 5 -17.90 -24.88 -0.61
C ASN A 5 -16.53 -24.75 -1.30
N SER A 6 -16.06 -25.79 -1.98
CA SER A 6 -14.79 -25.77 -2.71
C SER A 6 -14.86 -25.00 -4.04
N LEU A 7 -15.95 -25.11 -4.79
CA LEU A 7 -16.16 -24.33 -6.03
C LEU A 7 -16.50 -22.88 -5.70
N ASP A 8 -17.28 -22.65 -4.65
CA ASP A 8 -17.65 -21.31 -4.20
C ASP A 8 -16.41 -20.54 -3.72
N LEU A 9 -15.57 -21.15 -2.88
CA LEU A 9 -14.33 -20.50 -2.43
C LEU A 9 -13.34 -20.25 -3.59
N ALA A 10 -13.26 -21.17 -4.55
CA ALA A 10 -12.38 -21.01 -5.71
C ALA A 10 -12.79 -19.84 -6.62
N VAL A 11 -14.08 -19.50 -6.70
CA VAL A 11 -14.57 -18.38 -7.51
C VAL A 11 -14.62 -17.09 -6.70
N LEU A 12 -14.99 -17.16 -5.42
CA LEU A 12 -15.10 -15.99 -4.54
C LEU A 12 -13.74 -15.45 -4.09
N ALA A 13 -12.74 -16.31 -3.86
CA ALA A 13 -11.41 -15.89 -3.44
C ALA A 13 -10.73 -14.92 -4.43
N PRO A 14 -10.61 -15.20 -5.75
CA PRO A 14 -9.98 -14.26 -6.67
C PRO A 14 -10.74 -12.94 -6.78
N PHE A 15 -12.08 -12.98 -6.68
CA PHE A 15 -12.91 -11.78 -6.61
C PHE A 15 -12.65 -10.95 -5.35
N GLY A 16 -12.62 -11.58 -4.18
CA GLY A 16 -12.30 -10.91 -2.93
C GLY A 16 -10.90 -10.29 -2.97
N ILE A 17 -9.89 -11.02 -3.46
CA ILE A 17 -8.51 -10.54 -3.58
C ILE A 17 -8.44 -9.29 -4.47
N PHE A 18 -9.06 -9.34 -5.65
CA PHE A 18 -9.08 -8.21 -6.58
C PHE A 18 -9.81 -7.01 -5.98
N ALA A 19 -11.01 -7.23 -5.43
CA ALA A 19 -11.85 -6.16 -4.89
C ALA A 19 -11.17 -5.43 -3.71
N VAL A 20 -10.59 -6.18 -2.76
CA VAL A 20 -9.85 -5.60 -1.63
C VAL A 20 -8.64 -4.81 -2.09
N SER A 21 -7.85 -5.37 -3.02
CA SER A 21 -6.65 -4.71 -3.53
C SER A 21 -6.98 -3.43 -4.30
N ALA A 22 -8.01 -3.46 -5.16
CA ALA A 22 -8.48 -2.29 -5.89
C ALA A 22 -8.98 -1.21 -4.93
N THR A 23 -9.78 -1.58 -3.94
CA THR A 23 -10.32 -0.63 -2.95
C THR A 23 -9.21 0.02 -2.15
N ALA A 24 -8.21 -0.74 -1.70
CA ALA A 24 -7.05 -0.22 -0.98
C ALA A 24 -6.26 0.80 -1.82
N LEU A 25 -5.98 0.49 -3.09
CA LEU A 25 -5.28 1.40 -3.99
C LEU A 25 -6.09 2.65 -4.32
N ILE A 26 -7.40 2.50 -4.57
CA ILE A 26 -8.30 3.63 -4.82
C ILE A 26 -8.29 4.58 -3.62
N ASN A 27 -8.43 4.07 -2.40
CA ASN A 27 -8.37 4.89 -1.19
C ASN A 27 -7.02 5.61 -1.04
N ALA A 28 -5.91 4.93 -1.35
CA ALA A 28 -4.59 5.55 -1.31
C ALA A 28 -4.42 6.68 -2.36
N TYR A 29 -4.99 6.54 -3.55
CA TYR A 29 -4.97 7.58 -4.58
C TYR A 29 -5.94 8.72 -4.27
N ILE A 30 -7.09 8.44 -3.65
CA ILE A 30 -8.00 9.47 -3.15
C ILE A 30 -7.29 10.31 -2.08
N ALA A 31 -6.63 9.68 -1.10
CA ALA A 31 -5.82 10.39 -0.11
C ALA A 31 -4.78 11.31 -0.77
N GLN A 32 -4.07 10.80 -1.78
CA GLN A 32 -3.02 11.55 -2.47
C GLN A 32 -3.56 12.73 -3.29
N TYR A 33 -4.59 12.52 -4.11
CA TYR A 33 -5.00 13.51 -5.12
C TYR A 33 -6.23 14.33 -4.74
N VAL A 34 -7.11 13.80 -3.89
CA VAL A 34 -8.33 14.50 -3.44
C VAL A 34 -8.06 15.26 -2.14
N PHE A 35 -7.31 14.66 -1.22
CA PHE A 35 -6.97 15.28 0.06
C PHE A 35 -5.59 15.96 0.08
N ASP A 36 -4.86 15.96 -1.05
CA ASP A 36 -3.52 16.59 -1.19
C ASP A 36 -2.53 16.08 -0.12
N LEU A 37 -2.68 14.81 0.31
CA LEU A 37 -1.81 14.18 1.30
C LEU A 37 -0.61 13.55 0.60
N GLU A 38 0.56 14.15 0.77
CA GLU A 38 1.79 13.65 0.19
C GLU A 38 2.13 12.25 0.76
N PRO A 39 2.33 11.23 -0.09
CA PRO A 39 2.56 9.88 0.39
C PRO A 39 3.99 9.73 0.89
N CYS A 40 4.17 9.14 2.08
CA CYS A 40 5.49 8.73 2.52
C CYS A 40 6.04 7.58 1.65
N ILE A 41 7.36 7.41 1.65
CA ILE A 41 8.02 6.35 0.87
C ILE A 41 7.56 4.94 1.28
N LEU A 42 7.26 4.70 2.56
CA LEU A 42 6.70 3.42 3.02
C LEU A 42 5.28 3.19 2.48
N CYS A 43 4.44 4.23 2.42
CA CYS A 43 3.12 4.16 1.79
C CYS A 43 3.22 3.75 0.32
N LEU A 44 4.21 4.28 -0.42
CA LEU A 44 4.45 3.88 -1.80
C LEU A 44 4.86 2.40 -1.89
N TYR A 45 5.71 1.92 -0.98
CA TYR A 45 6.08 0.50 -0.94
C TYR A 45 4.90 -0.42 -0.63
N GLN A 46 3.95 -0.01 0.21
CA GLN A 46 2.74 -0.79 0.49
C GLN A 46 1.81 -0.92 -0.73
N ARG A 47 1.86 0.02 -1.69
CA ARG A 47 1.06 -0.08 -2.92
C ARG A 47 1.48 -1.25 -3.80
N ILE A 48 2.75 -1.65 -3.77
CA ILE A 48 3.29 -2.70 -4.63
C ILE A 48 2.65 -4.07 -4.30
N PRO A 49 2.62 -4.55 -3.03
CA PRO A 49 1.91 -5.76 -2.64
C PRO A 49 0.44 -5.78 -3.07
N TYR A 50 -0.29 -4.68 -2.89
CA TYR A 50 -1.69 -4.61 -3.31
C TYR A 50 -1.84 -4.63 -4.83
N ALA A 51 -0.97 -3.94 -5.58
CA ALA A 51 -0.99 -4.00 -7.05
C ALA A 51 -0.71 -5.41 -7.55
N VAL A 52 0.31 -6.09 -7.00
CA VAL A 52 0.63 -7.48 -7.34
C VAL A 52 -0.52 -8.42 -7.00
N ALA A 53 -1.08 -8.34 -5.79
CA ALA A 53 -2.20 -9.17 -5.37
C ALA A 53 -3.45 -8.92 -6.23
N GLY A 54 -3.74 -7.66 -6.58
CA GLY A 54 -4.83 -7.29 -7.47
C GLY A 54 -4.67 -7.91 -8.85
N VAL A 55 -3.50 -7.79 -9.49
CA VAL A 55 -3.22 -8.41 -10.79
C VAL A 55 -3.38 -9.94 -10.71
N LEU A 56 -2.85 -10.58 -9.67
CA LEU A 56 -2.99 -12.02 -9.47
C LEU A 56 -4.45 -12.45 -9.27
N GLY A 57 -5.22 -11.68 -8.51
CA GLY A 57 -6.66 -11.89 -8.32
C GLY A 57 -7.42 -11.79 -9.65
N GLY A 58 -7.11 -10.78 -10.47
CA GLY A 58 -7.67 -10.61 -11.81
C GLY A 58 -7.34 -11.79 -12.73
N VAL A 59 -6.07 -12.19 -12.82
CA VAL A 59 -5.66 -13.35 -13.65
C VAL A 59 -6.36 -14.63 -13.20
N ALA A 60 -6.49 -14.85 -11.89
CA ALA A 60 -7.15 -16.01 -11.32
C ALA A 60 -8.66 -16.11 -11.63
N MET A 61 -9.31 -15.00 -11.98
CA MET A 61 -10.70 -14.98 -12.47
C MET A 61 -10.79 -15.59 -13.87
N PHE A 62 -9.93 -15.15 -14.80
CA PHE A 62 -10.03 -15.46 -16.22
C PHE A 62 -9.27 -16.73 -16.63
N VAL A 63 -8.31 -17.19 -15.83
CA VAL A 63 -7.45 -18.34 -16.17
C VAL A 63 -7.57 -19.44 -15.11
N PRO A 64 -8.52 -20.38 -15.25
CA PRO A 64 -8.77 -21.43 -14.25
C PRO A 64 -7.55 -22.30 -13.93
N GLY A 65 -6.71 -22.58 -14.93
CA GLY A 65 -5.54 -23.45 -14.80
C GLY A 65 -4.46 -22.92 -13.85
N VAL A 66 -4.39 -21.60 -13.62
CA VAL A 66 -3.39 -20.97 -12.73
C VAL A 66 -3.99 -20.47 -11.42
N ARG A 67 -5.31 -20.57 -11.25
CA ARG A 67 -6.05 -19.97 -10.13
C ARG A 67 -5.48 -20.32 -8.76
N LEU A 68 -5.21 -21.59 -8.50
CA LEU A 68 -4.68 -22.03 -7.20
C LEU A 68 -3.32 -21.42 -6.91
N TRP A 69 -2.43 -21.38 -7.89
CA TRP A 69 -1.11 -20.77 -7.77
C TRP A 69 -1.19 -19.25 -7.60
N ALA A 70 -2.02 -18.59 -8.39
CA ALA A 70 -2.23 -17.15 -8.29
C ALA A 70 -2.79 -16.73 -6.91
N VAL A 71 -3.74 -17.49 -6.35
CA VAL A 71 -4.25 -17.25 -4.98
C VAL A 71 -3.16 -17.43 -3.93
N ARG A 72 -2.32 -18.47 -4.04
CA ARG A 72 -1.18 -18.67 -3.13
C ARG A 72 -0.16 -17.53 -3.19
N LEU A 73 0.18 -17.09 -4.41
CA LEU A 73 1.09 -15.96 -4.62
C LEU A 73 0.50 -14.65 -4.10
N ALA A 74 -0.82 -14.43 -4.28
CA ALA A 74 -1.50 -13.28 -3.69
C ALA A 74 -1.47 -13.32 -2.16
N GLY A 75 -1.63 -14.50 -1.56
CA GLY A 75 -1.44 -14.70 -0.12
C GLY A 75 -0.03 -14.32 0.35
N LEU A 76 1.02 -14.73 -0.38
CA LEU A 76 2.39 -14.32 -0.08
C LEU A 76 2.58 -12.80 -0.24
N ALA A 77 2.01 -12.19 -1.28
CA ALA A 77 2.05 -10.75 -1.46
C ALA A 77 1.39 -10.01 -0.27
N PHE A 78 0.25 -10.49 0.22
CA PHE A 78 -0.37 -9.92 1.42
C PHE A 78 0.45 -10.13 2.70
N LEU A 79 1.14 -11.27 2.86
CA LEU A 79 2.06 -11.46 3.98
C LEU A 79 3.23 -10.47 3.95
N VAL A 80 3.80 -10.24 2.77
CA VAL A 80 4.83 -9.21 2.59
C VAL A 80 4.26 -7.82 2.90
N GLY A 81 3.07 -7.52 2.38
CA GLY A 81 2.36 -6.27 2.67
C GLY A 81 2.10 -6.05 4.16
N ALA A 82 1.69 -7.10 4.88
CA ALA A 82 1.49 -7.07 6.32
C ALA A 82 2.80 -6.80 7.08
N GLY A 83 3.91 -7.40 6.64
CA GLY A 83 5.24 -7.11 7.18
C GLY A 83 5.65 -5.65 6.98
N ILE A 84 5.42 -5.09 5.80
CA ILE A 84 5.68 -3.66 5.51
C ILE A 84 4.75 -2.77 6.34
N ALA A 85 3.48 -3.14 6.52
CA ALA A 85 2.53 -2.40 7.33
C ALA A 85 2.92 -2.37 8.80
N PHE A 86 3.34 -3.53 9.36
CA PHE A 86 3.88 -3.62 10.70
C PHE A 86 5.13 -2.75 10.88
N TYR A 87 6.04 -2.81 9.90
CA TYR A 87 7.22 -1.96 9.89
C TYR A 87 6.86 -0.46 9.88
N HIS A 88 5.88 -0.08 9.07
CA HIS A 88 5.41 1.31 8.95
C HIS A 88 4.82 1.82 10.25
N VAL A 89 3.91 1.07 10.86
CA VAL A 89 3.32 1.43 12.16
C VAL A 89 4.40 1.56 13.23
N GLY A 90 5.39 0.66 13.25
CA GLY A 90 6.48 0.78 14.24
C GLY A 90 7.42 1.96 14.00
N VAL A 91 7.58 2.44 12.76
CA VAL A 91 8.27 3.72 12.49
C VAL A 91 7.46 4.88 13.06
N GLU A 92 6.14 4.91 12.81
CA GLU A 92 5.24 5.97 13.29
C GLU A 92 5.09 5.98 14.81
N GLN A 93 5.09 4.80 15.44
CA GLN A 93 5.06 4.64 16.91
C GLN A 93 6.45 4.73 17.55
N HIS A 94 7.48 5.09 16.77
CA HIS A 94 8.86 5.27 17.22
C HIS A 94 9.48 4.03 17.90
N TRP A 95 9.04 2.83 17.56
CA TRP A 95 9.67 1.59 18.01
C TRP A 95 11.05 1.39 17.38
N TRP A 96 11.25 1.92 16.17
CA TRP A 96 12.53 1.93 15.45
C TRP A 96 12.61 3.11 14.48
N ALA A 97 13.83 3.43 14.05
CA ALA A 97 14.07 4.44 13.01
C ALA A 97 13.66 3.91 11.62
N SER A 98 13.23 4.83 10.76
CA SER A 98 12.99 4.50 9.35
C SER A 98 14.30 4.20 8.64
N ALA A 99 14.38 3.04 8.00
CA ALA A 99 15.47 2.68 7.09
C ALA A 99 15.28 3.33 5.71
N ALA A 100 14.05 3.72 5.38
CA ALA A 100 13.78 4.50 4.19
C ALA A 100 13.91 5.99 4.52
N SER A 101 14.80 6.69 3.84
CA SER A 101 14.95 8.14 3.99
C SER A 101 13.63 8.83 3.63
N CYS A 102 13.03 9.52 4.59
CA CYS A 102 12.00 10.52 4.31
C CYS A 102 12.71 11.76 3.79
N GLY A 103 12.90 11.84 2.48
CA GLY A 103 13.28 13.08 1.83
C GLY A 103 12.01 13.71 1.28
N SER A 104 11.70 14.93 1.73
CA SER A 104 11.00 15.85 0.83
C SER A 104 11.77 15.87 -0.51
N ALA A 105 11.14 16.30 -1.58
CA ALA A 105 11.82 16.49 -2.87
C ALA A 105 13.01 17.50 -2.81
N GLY A 106 13.46 17.95 -1.63
CA GLY A 106 14.78 18.50 -1.36
C GLY A 106 15.51 17.66 -0.29
N GLY A 107 16.47 16.83 -0.72
CA GLY A 107 17.32 16.09 0.21
C GLY A 107 18.07 17.02 1.16
N GLY A 108 17.98 16.74 2.46
CA GLY A 108 18.75 17.43 3.49
C GLY A 108 18.12 17.23 4.86
N ASP A 109 18.97 17.05 5.87
CA ASP A 109 18.58 17.24 7.27
C ASP A 109 17.74 18.51 7.42
N GLY A 110 16.83 18.53 8.41
CA GLY A 110 15.94 19.67 8.66
C GLY A 110 16.69 21.01 8.65
N PRO A 111 15.96 22.15 8.49
CA PRO A 111 16.56 23.45 8.23
C PRO A 111 17.75 23.72 9.16
N ALA A 112 18.93 23.94 8.56
CA ALA A 112 20.18 24.09 9.29
C ALA A 112 20.23 25.41 10.07
N THR A 113 19.34 26.35 9.72
CA THR A 113 19.18 27.63 10.38
C THR A 113 17.72 27.99 10.65
N VAL A 114 17.52 28.85 11.66
CA VAL A 114 16.19 29.40 11.99
C VAL A 114 15.58 30.18 10.82
N GLU A 115 16.41 30.79 9.96
CA GLU A 115 15.93 31.53 8.79
C GLU A 115 15.43 30.58 7.69
N GLU A 116 16.08 29.44 7.47
CA GLU A 116 15.55 28.40 6.56
C GLU A 116 14.22 27.83 7.07
N LEU A 117 14.10 27.58 8.38
CA LEU A 117 12.84 27.16 8.98
C LEU A 117 11.75 28.22 8.79
N ARG A 118 12.09 29.51 8.98
CA ARG A 118 11.18 30.63 8.75
C ARG A 118 10.70 30.68 7.30
N GLN A 119 11.61 30.55 6.33
CA GLN A 119 11.27 30.55 4.91
C GLN A 119 10.38 29.36 4.53
N LEU A 120 10.61 28.17 5.09
CA LEU A 120 9.74 27.01 4.89
C LEU A 120 8.32 27.24 5.42
N LEU A 121 8.19 27.84 6.61
CA LEU A 121 6.88 28.15 7.19
C LEU A 121 6.13 29.24 6.41
N LEU A 122 6.84 30.23 5.86
CA LEU A 122 6.24 31.31 5.07
C LEU A 122 5.79 30.84 3.67
N ASN A 123 6.48 29.85 3.11
CA ASN A 123 6.17 29.26 1.81
C ASN A 123 5.27 28.03 1.90
N ALA A 124 4.99 27.52 3.11
CA ALA A 124 4.08 26.42 3.31
C ALA A 124 2.68 26.84 2.84
N LYS A 125 2.10 26.05 1.93
CA LYS A 125 0.71 26.20 1.51
C LYS A 125 -0.16 26.18 2.78
N PRO A 126 -0.97 27.22 3.06
CA PRO A 126 -1.90 27.17 4.18
C PRO A 126 -2.87 26.03 3.89
N VAL A 127 -2.89 25.04 4.78
CA VAL A 127 -3.92 23.98 4.83
C VAL A 127 -5.24 24.54 5.33
#